data_AF-A0AAN0LUV9-F1
#
_entry.id   AF-A0AAN0LUV9-F1
#
_cell.length_a   1.000
_cell.length_b   1.000
_cell.length_c   1.000
_cell.angle_alpha   90.00
_cell.angle_beta   90.00
_cell.angle_gamma   90.00
#
_symmetry.space_group_name_H-M   'P 1'
#
loop_
_entity.id
_entity.type
_entity.pdbx_description
1 polymer ?
#
loop_
_entity_poly.entity_id
_entity_poly.type
_entity_poly.pdbx_seq_one_letter_code
_entity_poly.pdbx_strand_id
1 'polypeptide(L)'
;MIVSKLEHILFKAKDYRPLQALHQTTTVLLNTVIPLSMLTLLGQVVAVMSGGRWQELQMVSRLVFEIVYSYLSPLTLVIFMYVLGQKYTLNRITNYLMSLIAWVAFELPLRNFGSTSIEYISFAFMIPLCVVPIDTSVDKIMGHLTLSLPTSIPQSIKESASSLARQCFKLIAVYALIWGVMQIPFPVIGYIQSSFNLLFSVYQNPIVFLLLILVLRLLWYRGLHGDALLAAWFEPAIIFSTIINMHALIQGLPVQRYY
;
A
#
# COMPACT_ATOMS: atom_id res chain seq x y z
N MET A 1 32.10 -11.80 11.74
CA MET A 1 31.04 -11.83 12.78
C MET A 1 29.90 -10.82 12.53
N ILE A 2 30.17 -9.56 12.16
CA ILE A 2 29.12 -8.57 11.87
C ILE A 2 28.35 -8.93 10.58
N VAL A 3 29.07 -9.31 9.51
CA VAL A 3 28.47 -9.65 8.21
C VAL A 3 27.58 -10.91 8.29
N SER A 4 27.96 -11.92 9.08
CA SER A 4 27.14 -13.13 9.26
C SER A 4 25.84 -12.87 10.05
N LYS A 5 25.88 -11.93 11.02
CA LYS A 5 24.65 -11.47 11.70
C LYS A 5 23.74 -10.69 10.76
N LEU A 6 24.32 -9.82 9.93
CA LEU A 6 23.59 -9.06 8.92
C LEU A 6 22.86 -10.00 7.95
N GLU A 7 23.56 -11.02 7.43
CA GLU A 7 22.99 -12.03 6.53
C GLU A 7 21.78 -12.72 7.18
N HIS A 8 21.93 -13.20 8.41
CA HIS A 8 20.83 -13.86 9.13
C HIS A 8 19.60 -12.94 9.27
N ILE A 9 19.81 -11.65 9.57
CA ILE A 9 18.71 -10.67 9.67
C ILE A 9 18.04 -10.48 8.30
N LEU A 10 18.83 -10.35 7.23
CA LEU A 10 18.32 -10.15 5.87
C LEU A 10 17.52 -11.36 5.37
N PHE A 11 17.97 -12.59 5.65
CA PHE A 11 17.23 -13.80 5.32
C PHE A 11 15.90 -13.88 6.08
N LYS A 12 15.92 -13.65 7.40
CA LYS A 12 14.70 -13.64 8.20
C LYS A 12 13.71 -12.57 7.73
N ALA A 13 14.22 -11.42 7.33
CA ALA A 13 13.43 -10.33 6.81
C ALA A 13 12.82 -10.64 5.43
N LYS A 14 13.59 -11.32 4.56
CA LYS A 14 13.10 -11.77 3.26
C LYS A 14 11.85 -12.61 3.41
N ASP A 15 11.74 -13.44 4.44
CA ASP A 15 10.58 -14.31 4.70
C ASP A 15 9.41 -13.59 5.40
N TYR A 16 9.57 -12.31 5.76
CA TYR A 16 8.52 -11.56 6.43
C TYR A 16 7.39 -11.20 5.43
N ARG A 17 6.25 -11.86 5.58
CA ARG A 17 5.11 -11.79 4.64
C ARG A 17 4.65 -10.35 4.33
N PRO A 18 4.51 -9.43 5.30
CA PRO A 18 4.12 -8.06 5.02
C PRO A 18 5.12 -7.30 4.15
N LEU A 19 6.43 -7.51 4.37
CA LEU A 19 7.49 -6.86 3.60
C LEU A 19 7.50 -7.36 2.15
N GLN A 20 7.37 -8.68 1.96
CA GLN A 20 7.22 -9.25 0.62
C GLN A 20 5.98 -8.72 -0.10
N ALA A 21 4.85 -8.59 0.62
CA ALA A 21 3.63 -8.06 0.04
C ALA A 21 3.80 -6.59 -0.37
N LEU A 22 4.48 -5.79 0.44
CA LEU A 22 4.75 -4.38 0.17
C LEU A 22 5.57 -4.22 -1.11
N HIS A 23 6.63 -5.00 -1.24
CA HIS A 23 7.48 -5.03 -2.42
C HIS A 23 6.74 -5.48 -3.69
N GLN A 24 5.95 -6.56 -3.61
CA GLN A 24 5.14 -7.02 -4.74
C GLN A 24 4.10 -5.98 -5.17
N THR A 25 3.42 -5.34 -4.21
CA THR A 25 2.45 -4.29 -4.51
C THR A 25 3.10 -3.06 -5.14
N THR A 26 4.19 -2.56 -4.56
CA THR A 26 4.90 -1.39 -5.12
C THR A 26 5.44 -1.66 -6.51
N THR A 27 5.92 -2.88 -6.80
CA THR A 27 6.31 -3.29 -8.15
C THR A 27 5.15 -3.23 -9.14
N VAL A 28 3.97 -3.76 -8.77
CA VAL A 28 2.76 -3.71 -9.61
C VAL A 28 2.31 -2.26 -9.86
N LEU A 29 2.36 -1.41 -8.83
CA LEU A 29 2.04 0.01 -8.95
C LEU A 29 3.00 0.73 -9.90
N LEU A 30 4.30 0.50 -9.75
CA LEU A 30 5.32 1.10 -10.63
C LEU A 30 5.08 0.71 -12.09
N ASN A 31 4.86 -0.58 -12.36
CA ASN A 31 4.59 -1.10 -13.70
C ASN A 31 3.29 -0.55 -14.30
N THR A 32 2.36 -0.08 -13.47
CA THR A 32 1.13 0.59 -13.93
C THR A 32 1.38 2.08 -14.22
N VAL A 33 2.16 2.74 -13.35
CA VAL A 33 2.43 4.18 -13.41
C VAL A 33 3.41 4.56 -14.53
N ILE A 34 4.42 3.73 -14.83
CA ILE A 34 5.41 4.03 -15.87
C ILE A 34 4.75 4.22 -17.26
N PRO A 35 3.95 3.27 -17.80
CA PRO A 35 3.34 3.43 -19.11
C PRO A 35 2.42 4.65 -19.20
N LEU A 36 1.67 4.95 -18.13
CA LEU A 36 0.80 6.13 -18.06
C LEU A 36 1.61 7.41 -18.12
N SER A 37 2.71 7.48 -17.37
CA SER A 37 3.61 8.64 -17.38
C SER A 37 4.25 8.84 -18.76
N MET A 38 4.65 7.75 -19.43
CA MET A 38 5.17 7.80 -20.80
C MET A 38 4.12 8.30 -21.79
N LEU A 39 2.88 7.85 -21.69
CA LEU A 39 1.78 8.31 -22.54
C LEU A 39 1.54 9.82 -22.39
N THR A 40 1.53 10.33 -21.16
CA THR A 40 1.35 11.75 -20.88
C THR A 40 2.52 12.59 -21.40
N LEU A 41 3.76 12.13 -21.20
CA LEU A 41 4.96 12.80 -21.73
C LEU A 41 4.95 12.85 -23.26
N LEU A 42 4.60 11.74 -23.92
CA LEU A 42 4.47 11.70 -25.38
C LEU A 42 3.38 12.65 -25.87
N GLY A 43 2.22 12.68 -25.19
CA GLY A 43 1.15 13.63 -25.51
C GLY A 43 1.61 15.09 -25.43
N GLN A 44 2.37 15.44 -24.39
CA GLN A 44 2.95 16.77 -24.23
C GLN A 44 3.96 17.11 -25.34
N VAL A 45 4.88 16.19 -25.66
CA VAL A 45 5.89 16.40 -26.71
C VAL A 45 5.22 16.58 -28.08
N VAL A 46 4.25 15.74 -28.42
CA VAL A 46 3.53 15.83 -29.70
C VAL A 46 2.75 17.14 -29.81
N ALA A 47 2.09 17.60 -28.74
CA ALA A 47 1.39 18.88 -28.74
C ALA A 47 2.34 20.06 -28.98
N VAL A 48 3.52 20.05 -28.33
CA VAL A 48 4.55 21.10 -28.52
C VAL A 48 5.13 21.07 -29.94
N MET A 49 5.57 19.90 -30.42
CA MET A 49 6.18 19.76 -31.75
C MET A 49 5.21 20.09 -32.89
N SER A 50 3.92 19.90 -32.67
CA SER A 50 2.89 20.15 -33.69
C SER A 50 2.40 21.60 -33.72
N GLY A 51 2.98 22.49 -32.92
CA GLY A 51 2.53 23.87 -32.81
C GLY A 51 1.12 23.98 -32.23
N GLY A 52 0.69 23.00 -31.42
CA GLY A 52 -0.62 22.98 -30.78
C GLY A 52 -1.73 22.26 -31.56
N ARG A 53 -1.45 21.71 -32.75
CA ARG A 53 -2.45 20.95 -33.54
C ARG A 53 -3.00 19.72 -32.81
N TRP A 54 -2.22 19.13 -31.90
CA TRP A 54 -2.61 17.94 -31.13
C TRP A 54 -2.82 18.23 -29.63
N GLN A 55 -3.31 19.43 -29.29
CA GLN A 55 -3.62 19.79 -27.90
C GLN A 55 -4.63 18.83 -27.25
N GLU A 56 -5.60 18.32 -28.02
CA GLU A 56 -6.57 17.35 -27.51
C GLU A 56 -5.90 16.04 -27.03
N LEU A 57 -4.88 15.56 -27.73
CA LEU A 57 -4.10 14.39 -27.33
C LEU A 57 -3.40 14.61 -25.98
N GLN A 58 -2.83 15.80 -25.78
CA GLN A 58 -2.24 16.19 -24.50
C GLN A 58 -3.29 16.25 -23.38
N MET A 59 -4.46 16.81 -23.66
CA MET A 59 -5.55 16.88 -22.67
C MET A 59 -6.04 15.49 -22.28
N VAL A 60 -6.30 14.61 -23.25
CA VAL A 60 -6.78 13.23 -23.00
C VAL A 60 -5.73 12.42 -22.23
N SER A 61 -4.46 12.46 -22.65
CA SER A 61 -3.39 11.74 -21.96
C SER A 61 -3.14 12.24 -20.54
N ARG A 62 -3.30 13.55 -20.29
CA ARG A 62 -3.25 14.13 -18.95
C ARG A 62 -4.47 13.72 -18.11
N LEU A 63 -5.67 13.77 -18.67
CA LEU A 63 -6.89 13.37 -17.97
C LEU A 63 -6.84 11.90 -17.52
N VAL A 64 -6.41 11.00 -18.40
CA VAL A 64 -6.24 9.57 -18.06
C VAL A 64 -5.26 9.40 -16.91
N PHE A 65 -4.13 10.12 -16.94
CA PHE A 65 -3.16 10.10 -15.86
C PHE A 65 -3.74 10.62 -14.54
N GLU A 66 -4.42 11.76 -14.57
CA GLU A 66 -5.04 12.37 -13.39
C GLU A 66 -6.10 11.45 -12.78
N ILE A 67 -6.92 10.78 -13.59
CA ILE A 67 -7.90 9.79 -13.13
C ILE A 67 -7.19 8.63 -12.43
N VAL A 68 -6.20 8.00 -13.06
CA VAL A 68 -5.51 6.84 -12.45
C VAL A 68 -4.79 7.25 -11.17
N TYR A 69 -4.11 8.39 -11.17
CA TYR A 69 -3.48 8.90 -9.96
C TYR A 69 -4.48 9.20 -8.86
N SER A 70 -5.66 9.76 -9.19
CA SER A 70 -6.75 10.04 -8.24
C SER A 70 -7.31 8.78 -7.57
N TYR A 71 -7.11 7.60 -8.16
CA TYR A 71 -7.51 6.32 -7.56
C TYR A 71 -6.33 5.46 -7.11
N LEU A 72 -5.10 5.98 -7.14
CA LEU A 72 -3.91 5.18 -6.87
C LEU A 72 -3.86 4.63 -5.44
N SER A 73 -4.30 5.40 -4.45
CA SER A 73 -4.34 4.93 -3.06
C SER A 73 -5.37 3.83 -2.81
N PRO A 74 -6.66 3.96 -3.20
CA PRO A 74 -7.59 2.84 -3.06
C PRO A 74 -7.18 1.63 -3.91
N LEU A 75 -6.59 1.82 -5.10
CA LEU A 75 -6.02 0.73 -5.89
C LEU A 75 -4.86 0.04 -5.16
N THR A 76 -3.98 0.82 -4.54
CA THR A 76 -2.86 0.33 -3.74
C THR A 76 -3.34 -0.54 -2.59
N LEU A 77 -4.39 -0.10 -1.88
CA LEU A 77 -4.99 -0.85 -0.79
C LEU A 77 -5.54 -2.20 -1.27
N VAL A 78 -6.25 -2.20 -2.40
CA VAL A 78 -6.82 -3.44 -2.98
C VAL A 78 -5.72 -4.41 -3.38
N ILE A 79 -4.68 -3.93 -4.08
CA ILE A 79 -3.54 -4.76 -4.51
C ILE A 79 -2.79 -5.28 -3.28
N PHE A 80 -2.53 -4.43 -2.29
CA PHE A 80 -1.81 -4.82 -1.09
C PHE A 80 -2.57 -5.85 -0.26
N MET A 81 -3.88 -5.63 -0.03
CA MET A 81 -4.69 -6.61 0.69
C MET A 81 -4.81 -7.93 -0.07
N TYR A 82 -4.90 -7.88 -1.39
CA TYR A 82 -4.93 -9.08 -2.22
C TYR A 82 -3.64 -9.90 -2.04
N VAL A 83 -2.48 -9.27 -2.18
CA VAL A 83 -1.17 -9.93 -2.05
C VAL A 83 -0.94 -10.41 -0.61
N LEU A 84 -1.28 -9.59 0.38
CA LEU A 84 -1.13 -9.94 1.79
C LEU A 84 -2.07 -11.11 2.15
N GLY A 85 -3.34 -11.05 1.73
CA GLY A 85 -4.33 -12.11 1.92
C GLY A 85 -3.91 -13.44 1.31
N GLN A 86 -3.24 -13.44 0.16
CA GLN A 86 -2.65 -14.66 -0.42
C GLN A 86 -1.59 -15.28 0.52
N LYS A 87 -0.69 -14.47 1.08
CA LYS A 87 0.37 -14.95 1.96
C LYS A 87 -0.14 -15.46 3.31
N TYR A 88 -1.30 -15.00 3.76
CA TYR A 88 -1.97 -15.46 4.98
C TYR A 88 -3.10 -16.46 4.73
N THR A 89 -3.29 -16.93 3.49
CA THR A 89 -4.35 -17.88 3.10
C THR A 89 -5.76 -17.43 3.52
N LEU A 90 -6.01 -16.12 3.51
CA LEU A 90 -7.27 -15.53 3.95
C LEU A 90 -8.28 -15.44 2.80
N ASN A 91 -9.56 -15.29 3.13
CA ASN A 91 -10.62 -15.06 2.14
C ASN A 91 -10.43 -13.69 1.47
N ARG A 92 -10.03 -13.69 0.19
CA ARG A 92 -9.57 -12.50 -0.56
C ARG A 92 -10.67 -11.45 -0.67
N ILE A 93 -11.75 -11.77 -1.39
CA ILE A 93 -13.11 -11.70 -0.87
C ILE A 93 -13.45 -10.63 0.18
N THR A 94 -13.81 -11.17 1.33
CA THR A 94 -14.16 -10.46 2.55
C THR A 94 -13.09 -9.44 2.94
N ASN A 95 -11.81 -9.78 2.81
CA ASN A 95 -10.72 -8.94 3.28
C ASN A 95 -10.48 -7.68 2.42
N TYR A 96 -10.64 -7.76 1.10
CA TYR A 96 -10.61 -6.57 0.26
C TYR A 96 -11.79 -5.65 0.59
N LEU A 97 -12.99 -6.21 0.78
CA LEU A 97 -14.18 -5.43 1.15
C LEU A 97 -14.01 -4.76 2.49
N MET A 98 -13.53 -5.50 3.49
CA MET A 98 -13.25 -4.95 4.82
C MET A 98 -12.21 -3.84 4.77
N SER A 99 -11.15 -4.01 3.98
CA SER A 99 -10.12 -2.97 3.84
C SER A 99 -10.66 -1.73 3.12
N LEU A 100 -11.54 -1.90 2.12
CA LEU A 100 -12.20 -0.77 1.46
C LEU A 100 -13.20 -0.07 2.38
N ILE A 101 -13.98 -0.81 3.16
CA ILE A 101 -14.90 -0.23 4.16
C ILE A 101 -14.11 0.53 5.21
N ALA A 102 -12.98 -0.04 5.67
CA ALA A 102 -12.06 0.62 6.58
C ALA A 102 -11.50 1.91 6.00
N TRP A 103 -11.10 1.89 4.73
CA TRP A 103 -10.63 3.05 4.00
C TRP A 103 -11.68 4.15 3.92
N VAL A 104 -12.90 3.82 3.49
CA VAL A 104 -14.00 4.78 3.39
C VAL A 104 -14.36 5.35 4.75
N ALA A 105 -14.44 4.51 5.80
CA ALA A 105 -14.71 4.97 7.16
C ALA A 105 -13.61 5.90 7.70
N PHE A 106 -12.38 5.75 7.23
CA PHE A 106 -11.24 6.60 7.57
C PHE A 106 -11.22 7.91 6.75
N GLU A 107 -11.59 7.86 5.47
CA GLU A 107 -11.61 9.02 4.57
C GLU A 107 -12.80 9.96 4.83
N LEU A 108 -13.98 9.41 5.17
CA LEU A 108 -15.22 10.16 5.40
C LEU A 108 -15.09 11.35 6.37
N PRO A 109 -14.46 11.20 7.57
CA PRO A 109 -14.28 12.31 8.50
C PRO A 109 -13.37 13.43 7.98
N LEU A 110 -12.49 13.13 7.01
CA LEU A 110 -11.49 14.05 6.49
C LEU A 110 -12.06 15.05 5.46
N ARG A 111 -13.37 14.95 5.16
CA ARG A 111 -14.18 15.89 4.34
C ARG A 111 -13.65 16.21 2.93
N ASN A 112 -12.60 15.55 2.48
CA ASN A 112 -12.01 15.75 1.17
C ASN A 112 -12.07 14.47 0.33
N PHE A 113 -13.28 13.98 0.07
CA PHE A 113 -13.47 12.99 -0.99
C PHE A 113 -12.92 13.59 -2.30
N GLY A 114 -11.77 13.09 -2.75
CA GLY A 114 -11.12 13.56 -3.97
C GLY A 114 -10.03 14.63 -3.84
N SER A 115 -9.63 15.11 -2.65
CA SER A 115 -8.40 15.91 -2.55
C SER A 115 -7.19 14.98 -2.46
N THR A 116 -6.53 14.79 -3.60
CA THR A 116 -5.17 14.27 -3.78
C THR A 116 -4.86 12.92 -3.10
N SER A 117 -5.47 11.89 -3.67
CA SER A 117 -5.26 10.46 -3.43
C SER A 117 -3.84 9.97 -3.12
N ILE A 118 -2.79 10.58 -3.67
CA ILE A 118 -1.41 10.12 -3.46
C ILE A 118 -0.89 10.45 -2.05
N GLU A 119 -1.40 11.52 -1.44
CA GLU A 119 -0.98 11.93 -0.09
C GLU A 119 -1.34 10.88 0.96
N TYR A 120 -2.40 10.11 0.68
CA TYR A 120 -2.87 9.06 1.57
C TYR A 120 -2.37 7.66 1.19
N ILE A 121 -1.43 7.53 0.24
CA ILE A 121 -0.92 6.23 -0.19
C ILE A 121 -0.29 5.44 0.98
N SER A 122 0.29 6.13 1.96
CA SER A 122 0.81 5.53 3.19
C SER A 122 -0.28 4.84 4.02
N PHE A 123 -1.49 5.40 4.07
CA PHE A 123 -2.63 4.78 4.74
C PHE A 123 -3.12 3.54 4.01
N ALA A 124 -3.01 3.52 2.68
CA ALA A 124 -3.42 2.37 1.89
C ALA A 124 -2.62 1.11 2.23
N PHE A 125 -1.38 1.26 2.71
CA PHE A 125 -0.60 0.16 3.27
C PHE A 125 -0.95 -0.15 4.73
N MET A 126 -1.21 0.86 5.55
CA MET A 126 -1.49 0.64 6.97
C MET A 126 -2.80 -0.12 7.21
N ILE A 127 -3.86 0.17 6.46
CA ILE A 127 -5.17 -0.45 6.68
C ILE A 127 -5.13 -1.98 6.56
N PRO A 128 -4.59 -2.58 5.49
CA PRO A 128 -4.43 -4.04 5.39
C PRO A 128 -3.61 -4.65 6.54
N LEU A 129 -2.57 -3.95 7.03
CA LEU A 129 -1.78 -4.41 8.17
C LEU A 129 -2.56 -4.44 9.48
N CYS A 130 -3.60 -3.62 9.62
CA CYS A 130 -4.52 -3.64 10.76
C CYS A 130 -5.64 -4.69 10.57
N VAL A 131 -6.16 -4.83 9.35
CA VAL A 131 -7.26 -5.76 9.04
C VAL A 131 -6.82 -7.22 9.21
N VAL A 132 -5.62 -7.61 8.76
CA VAL A 132 -5.16 -9.00 8.84
C VAL A 132 -5.09 -9.55 10.29
N PRO A 133 -4.51 -8.85 11.28
CA PRO A 133 -4.56 -9.26 12.67
C PRO A 133 -5.98 -9.36 13.22
N ILE A 134 -6.88 -8.44 12.84
CA ILE A 134 -8.29 -8.51 13.26
C ILE A 134 -8.96 -9.74 12.67
N ASP A 135 -8.85 -9.96 11.35
CA ASP A 135 -9.41 -11.11 10.64
C ASP A 135 -8.99 -12.43 11.29
N THR A 136 -7.67 -12.58 11.49
CA THR A 136 -7.09 -13.79 12.11
C THR A 136 -7.45 -13.95 13.59
N SER A 137 -7.60 -12.87 14.35
CA SER A 137 -7.97 -12.93 15.77
C SER A 137 -9.45 -13.25 15.96
N VAL A 138 -10.32 -12.65 15.14
CA VAL A 138 -11.75 -12.93 15.18
C VAL A 138 -12.04 -14.37 14.77
N ASP A 139 -11.36 -14.88 13.75
CA ASP A 139 -11.53 -16.29 13.35
C ASP A 139 -11.09 -17.27 14.45
N LYS A 140 -10.05 -16.93 15.22
CA LYS A 140 -9.67 -17.72 16.41
C LYS A 140 -10.72 -17.65 17.50
N ILE A 141 -11.19 -16.46 17.87
CA ILE A 141 -12.15 -16.27 18.96
C ILE A 141 -13.51 -16.88 18.61
N MET A 142 -14.02 -16.58 17.41
CA MET A 142 -15.34 -17.04 16.97
C MET A 142 -15.33 -18.47 16.41
N GLY A 143 -14.17 -19.02 16.07
CA GLY A 143 -14.04 -20.45 15.76
C GLY A 143 -14.48 -21.35 16.92
N HIS A 144 -14.43 -20.84 18.15
CA HIS A 144 -14.91 -21.52 19.35
C HIS A 144 -16.35 -21.17 19.73
N LEU A 145 -16.98 -20.20 19.07
CA LEU A 145 -18.34 -19.75 19.35
C LEU A 145 -19.30 -20.27 18.28
N THR A 146 -19.88 -21.45 18.51
CA THR A 146 -20.97 -21.96 17.68
C THR A 146 -22.28 -21.27 18.04
N LEU A 147 -22.90 -20.57 17.08
CA LEU A 147 -24.26 -20.06 17.21
C LEU A 147 -25.21 -21.24 17.45
N SER A 148 -25.80 -21.31 18.65
CA SER A 148 -26.76 -22.34 19.02
C SER A 148 -28.10 -22.08 18.34
N LEU A 149 -28.22 -22.50 17.08
CA LEU A 149 -29.47 -22.41 16.32
C LEU A 149 -30.30 -23.70 16.51
N PRO A 150 -31.65 -23.60 16.57
CA PRO A 150 -32.53 -24.76 16.71
C PRO A 150 -32.22 -25.88 15.71
N THR A 151 -32.40 -27.14 16.12
CA THR A 151 -32.17 -28.32 15.27
C THR A 151 -33.08 -28.38 14.05
N SER A 152 -34.21 -27.66 14.08
CA SER A 152 -35.15 -27.53 12.96
C SER A 152 -34.60 -26.73 11.77
N ILE A 153 -33.51 -25.97 11.95
CA ILE A 153 -32.94 -25.15 10.88
C ILE A 153 -31.92 -25.98 10.07
N PRO A 154 -32.03 -26.00 8.73
CA PRO A 154 -31.05 -26.63 7.85
C PRO A 154 -29.61 -26.19 8.13
N GLN A 155 -28.67 -27.13 8.04
CA GLN A 155 -27.26 -26.91 8.35
C GLN A 155 -26.63 -25.78 7.51
N SER A 156 -27.01 -25.65 6.24
CA SER A 156 -26.54 -24.59 5.34
C SER A 156 -26.90 -23.18 5.84
N ILE A 157 -28.07 -23.02 6.44
CA ILE A 157 -28.51 -21.75 7.03
C ILE A 157 -27.71 -21.46 8.31
N LYS A 158 -27.41 -22.48 9.11
CA LYS A 158 -26.58 -22.33 10.32
C LYS A 158 -25.16 -21.88 9.99
N GLU A 159 -24.55 -22.48 8.98
CA GLU A 159 -23.21 -22.11 8.49
C GLU A 159 -23.18 -20.70 7.91
N SER A 160 -24.22 -20.34 7.15
CA SER A 160 -24.38 -18.99 6.60
C SER A 160 -24.55 -17.94 7.70
N ALA A 161 -25.39 -18.21 8.70
CA ALA A 161 -25.60 -17.32 9.84
C ALA A 161 -24.33 -17.17 10.70
N SER A 162 -23.59 -18.25 10.94
CA SER A 162 -22.30 -18.21 11.64
C SER A 162 -21.25 -17.44 10.85
N SER A 163 -21.20 -17.62 9.53
CA SER A 163 -20.33 -16.84 8.63
C SER A 163 -20.68 -15.35 8.66
N LEU A 164 -21.96 -15.00 8.58
CA LEU A 164 -22.43 -13.62 8.64
C LEU A 164 -22.09 -12.98 9.99
N ALA A 165 -22.34 -13.67 11.10
CA ALA A 165 -21.98 -13.18 12.43
C ALA A 165 -20.48 -12.91 12.57
N ARG A 166 -19.63 -13.80 12.04
CA ARG A 166 -18.18 -13.58 11.98
C ARG A 166 -17.82 -12.34 11.18
N GLN A 167 -18.41 -12.15 9.99
CA GLN A 167 -18.15 -10.97 9.17
C GLN A 167 -18.64 -9.67 9.83
N CYS A 168 -19.82 -9.68 10.46
CA CYS A 168 -20.32 -8.54 11.22
C CYS A 168 -19.38 -8.19 12.37
N PHE A 169 -18.90 -9.18 13.13
CA PHE A 169 -17.97 -8.93 14.24
C PHE A 169 -16.63 -8.37 13.75
N LYS A 170 -16.09 -8.93 12.65
CA LYS A 170 -14.90 -8.41 11.98
C LYS A 170 -15.08 -6.94 11.57
N LEU A 171 -16.20 -6.60 10.97
CA LEU A 171 -16.52 -5.24 10.54
C LEU A 171 -16.66 -4.29 11.73
N ILE A 172 -17.33 -4.71 12.80
CA ILE A 172 -17.45 -3.95 14.05
C ILE A 172 -16.06 -3.72 14.66
N ALA A 173 -15.21 -4.74 14.71
CA ALA A 173 -13.85 -4.63 15.25
C ALA A 173 -12.98 -3.66 14.44
N VAL A 174 -13.05 -3.73 13.11
CA VAL A 174 -12.37 -2.78 12.22
C VAL A 174 -12.89 -1.37 12.41
N TYR A 175 -14.22 -1.19 12.46
CA TYR A 175 -14.82 0.12 12.69
C TYR A 175 -14.46 0.70 14.06
N ALA A 176 -14.48 -0.11 15.12
CA ALA A 176 -14.10 0.30 16.46
C ALA A 176 -12.63 0.72 16.53
N LEU A 177 -11.74 0.03 15.82
CA LEU A 177 -10.34 0.44 15.69
C LEU A 177 -10.24 1.83 15.04
N ILE A 178 -10.88 2.01 13.88
CA ILE A 178 -10.83 3.28 13.14
C ILE A 178 -11.42 4.42 13.96
N TRP A 179 -12.60 4.20 14.55
CA TRP A 179 -13.24 5.19 15.40
C TRP A 179 -12.35 5.53 16.59
N GLY A 180 -11.80 4.52 17.28
CA GLY A 180 -10.88 4.72 18.39
C GLY A 180 -9.64 5.53 18.00
N VAL A 181 -9.03 5.25 16.84
CA VAL A 181 -7.91 6.01 16.29
C VAL A 181 -8.30 7.47 15.99
N MET A 182 -9.51 7.70 15.47
CA MET A 182 -10.01 9.04 15.16
C MET A 182 -10.39 9.86 16.40
N GLN A 183 -10.70 9.23 17.54
CA GLN A 183 -10.97 9.92 18.81
C GLN A 183 -9.69 10.38 19.53
N ILE A 184 -8.51 9.94 19.09
CA ILE A 184 -7.26 10.39 19.70
C ILE A 184 -7.07 11.88 19.33
N PRO A 185 -6.88 12.79 20.31
CA PRO A 185 -6.74 14.23 20.05
C PRO A 185 -5.48 14.61 19.26
N PHE A 186 -4.62 13.63 18.98
CA PHE A 186 -3.48 13.76 18.09
C PHE A 186 -3.90 13.43 16.66
N PRO A 187 -3.46 14.19 15.65
CA PRO A 187 -3.68 13.84 14.26
C PRO A 187 -2.81 12.62 13.91
N VAL A 188 -3.31 11.42 14.22
CA VAL A 188 -2.65 10.13 13.91
C VAL A 188 -2.28 10.07 12.43
N ILE A 189 -3.07 10.73 11.60
CA ILE A 189 -2.82 10.91 10.17
C ILE A 189 -1.51 11.64 9.91
N GLY A 190 -1.35 12.82 10.50
CA GLY A 190 -0.12 13.60 10.39
C GLY A 190 1.10 12.82 10.89
N TYR A 191 0.95 12.00 11.93
CA TYR A 191 2.04 11.15 12.44
C TYR A 191 2.41 10.02 11.49
N ILE A 192 1.44 9.30 10.93
CA ILE A 192 1.70 8.24 9.96
C ILE A 192 2.38 8.82 8.73
N GLN A 193 1.85 9.92 8.20
CA GLN A 193 2.44 10.59 7.04
C GLN A 193 3.86 11.12 7.35
N SER A 194 4.06 11.73 8.53
CA SER A 194 5.39 12.19 8.97
C SER A 194 6.38 11.04 9.14
N SER A 195 5.93 9.89 9.63
CA SER A 195 6.78 8.70 9.79
C SER A 195 7.22 8.13 8.45
N PHE A 196 6.31 8.08 7.47
CA PHE A 196 6.65 7.71 6.10
C PHE A 196 7.60 8.72 5.45
N ASN A 197 7.35 10.03 5.63
CA ASN A 197 8.23 11.09 5.12
C ASN A 197 9.64 11.01 5.73
N LEU A 198 9.74 10.73 7.04
CA LEU A 198 11.02 10.51 7.72
C LEU A 198 11.75 9.27 7.16
N LEU A 199 11.02 8.19 6.92
CA LEU A 199 11.58 7.01 6.25
C LEU A 199 12.14 7.36 4.87
N PHE A 200 11.41 8.15 4.09
CA PHE A 200 11.87 8.57 2.76
C PHE A 200 13.05 9.54 2.82
N SER A 201 13.09 10.48 3.77
CA SER A 201 14.23 11.40 3.91
C SER A 201 15.52 10.67 4.25
N VAL A 202 15.44 9.61 5.07
CA VAL A 202 16.59 8.72 5.35
C VAL A 202 17.15 8.10 4.06
N TYR A 203 16.28 7.66 3.14
CA TYR A 203 16.73 7.07 1.86
C TYR A 203 17.25 8.08 0.85
N GLN A 204 16.84 9.35 0.95
CA GLN A 204 17.37 10.43 0.12
C GLN A 204 18.72 10.96 0.63
N ASN A 205 19.15 10.56 1.84
CA ASN A 205 20.45 10.94 2.36
C ASN A 205 21.59 10.26 1.56
N PRO A 206 22.54 11.02 0.99
CA PRO A 206 23.60 10.46 0.16
C PRO A 206 24.52 9.49 0.91
N ILE A 207 24.73 9.71 2.21
CA ILE A 207 25.56 8.83 3.04
C ILE A 207 24.85 7.48 3.20
N VAL A 208 23.55 7.50 3.49
CA VAL A 208 22.74 6.27 3.60
C VAL A 208 22.76 5.52 2.27
N PHE A 209 22.54 6.22 1.16
CA PHE A 209 22.58 5.61 -0.18
C PHE A 209 23.93 4.95 -0.49
N LEU A 210 25.05 5.61 -0.16
CA LEU A 210 26.39 5.03 -0.33
C LEU A 210 26.62 3.80 0.56
N LEU A 211 26.14 3.83 1.81
CA LEU A 211 26.18 2.66 2.70
C LEU A 211 25.36 1.49 2.12
N LEU A 212 24.22 1.76 1.49
CA LEU A 212 23.42 0.74 0.84
C LEU A 212 24.12 0.12 -0.36
N ILE A 213 24.74 0.93 -1.21
CA ILE A 213 25.57 0.43 -2.32
C ILE A 213 26.70 -0.44 -1.77
N LEU A 214 27.37 -0.01 -0.69
CA LEU A 214 28.44 -0.79 -0.06
C LEU A 214 27.92 -2.14 0.43
N VAL A 215 26.80 -2.18 1.16
CA VAL A 215 26.19 -3.43 1.64
C VAL A 215 25.79 -4.33 0.47
N LEU A 216 25.18 -3.77 -0.58
CA LEU A 216 24.80 -4.52 -1.77
C LEU A 216 26.02 -5.16 -2.45
N ARG A 217 27.12 -4.40 -2.61
CA ARG A 217 28.37 -4.92 -3.18
C ARG A 217 29.01 -5.98 -2.31
N LEU A 218 28.96 -5.83 -0.99
CA LEU A 218 29.45 -6.84 -0.04
C LEU A 218 28.66 -8.16 -0.14
N LEU A 219 27.34 -8.08 -0.30
CA LEU A 219 26.50 -9.26 -0.51
C LEU A 219 26.84 -9.96 -1.83
N TRP A 220 26.96 -9.20 -2.92
CA TRP A 220 27.36 -9.72 -4.23
C TRP A 220 28.75 -10.37 -4.20
N TYR A 221 29.72 -9.78 -3.50
CA TYR A 221 31.06 -10.35 -3.33
C TYR A 221 31.01 -11.74 -2.66
N ARG A 222 30.03 -11.99 -1.79
CA ARG A 222 29.84 -13.29 -1.13
C ARG A 222 28.98 -14.26 -1.94
N GLY A 223 28.66 -13.93 -3.20
CA GLY A 223 27.82 -14.75 -4.07
C GLY A 223 26.33 -14.70 -3.73
N LEU A 224 25.89 -13.75 -2.89
CA LEU A 224 24.49 -13.52 -2.62
C LEU A 224 23.95 -12.47 -3.60
N HIS A 225 22.77 -12.71 -4.17
CA HIS A 225 22.03 -11.71 -4.93
C HIS A 225 21.57 -10.58 -3.98
N GLY A 226 22.47 -9.64 -3.71
CA GLY A 226 22.29 -8.58 -2.72
C GLY A 226 21.14 -7.65 -3.08
N ASP A 227 20.91 -7.44 -4.37
CA ASP A 227 19.73 -6.79 -4.93
C ASP A 227 18.45 -7.52 -4.51
N ALA A 228 18.34 -8.83 -4.74
CA ALA A 228 17.14 -9.60 -4.39
C ALA A 228 16.90 -9.70 -2.87
N LEU A 229 17.95 -9.65 -2.05
CA LEU A 229 17.84 -9.67 -0.58
C LEU A 229 17.40 -8.33 0.00
N LEU A 230 17.86 -7.23 -0.60
CA LEU A 230 17.62 -5.87 -0.13
C LEU A 230 16.36 -5.26 -0.79
N ALA A 231 15.94 -5.76 -1.96
CA ALA A 231 14.82 -5.25 -2.75
C ALA A 231 13.60 -4.91 -1.90
N ALA A 232 13.17 -5.85 -1.05
CA ALA A 232 11.95 -5.67 -0.27
C ALA A 232 12.01 -4.55 0.78
N TRP A 233 13.21 -4.10 1.15
CA TRP A 233 13.45 -3.01 2.10
C TRP A 233 13.54 -1.63 1.42
N PHE A 234 14.27 -1.57 0.30
CA PHE A 234 14.63 -0.28 -0.30
C PHE A 234 13.77 0.08 -1.51
N GLU A 235 13.39 -0.90 -2.32
CA GLU A 235 12.62 -0.62 -3.53
C GLU A 235 11.26 0.01 -3.23
N PRO A 236 10.48 -0.40 -2.22
CA PRO A 236 9.25 0.30 -1.89
C PRO A 236 9.47 1.80 -1.69
N ALA A 237 10.53 2.19 -0.97
CA ALA A 237 10.82 3.58 -0.71
C ALA A 237 11.20 4.37 -1.96
N ILE A 238 12.05 3.80 -2.81
CA ILE A 238 12.44 4.40 -4.09
C ILE A 238 11.23 4.52 -5.01
N ILE A 239 10.39 3.48 -5.07
CA ILE A 239 9.17 3.44 -5.89
C ILE A 239 8.17 4.49 -5.41
N PHE A 240 7.91 4.63 -4.11
CA PHE A 240 7.04 5.69 -3.60
C PHE A 240 7.55 7.06 -3.96
N SER A 241 8.83 7.33 -3.72
CA SER A 241 9.42 8.62 -4.07
C SER A 241 9.29 8.90 -5.57
N THR A 242 9.43 7.86 -6.42
CA THR A 242 9.27 7.97 -7.87
C THR A 242 7.83 8.32 -8.25
N ILE A 243 6.84 7.60 -7.70
CA ILE A 243 5.42 7.84 -7.98
C ILE A 243 5.00 9.26 -7.53
N ILE A 244 5.43 9.70 -6.34
CA ILE A 244 5.15 11.06 -5.84
C ILE A 244 5.77 12.12 -6.75
N ASN A 245 7.02 11.93 -7.16
CA ASN A 245 7.71 12.89 -8.00
C ASN A 245 7.22 12.92 -9.44
N MET A 246 6.75 11.79 -9.98
CA MET A 246 6.08 11.74 -11.30
C MET A 246 4.80 12.56 -11.30
N HIS A 247 4.01 12.48 -10.22
CA HIS A 247 2.82 13.31 -10.05
C HIS A 247 3.16 14.81 -10.06
N ALA A 248 4.15 15.21 -9.24
CA ALA A 248 4.59 16.59 -9.17
C ALA A 248 5.06 17.12 -10.54
N LEU A 249 5.90 16.36 -11.23
CA LEU A 249 6.43 16.72 -12.55
C LEU A 249 5.31 16.96 -13.58
N ILE A 250 4.31 16.08 -13.63
CA ILE A 250 3.20 16.17 -14.60
C ILE A 250 2.25 17.33 -14.28
N GLN A 251 2.09 17.66 -13.00
CA GLN A 251 1.35 18.86 -12.58
C GLN A 251 2.14 20.16 -12.77
N GLY A 252 3.40 20.10 -13.21
CA GLY A 252 4.28 21.26 -13.29
C GLY A 252 4.73 21.79 -11.93
N LEU A 253 4.58 20.97 -10.88
CA LEU A 253 5.07 21.26 -9.54
C LEU A 253 6.55 20.87 -9.41
N PRO A 254 7.32 21.53 -8.53
CA PRO A 254 8.69 21.14 -8.28
C PRO A 254 8.76 19.72 -7.72
N VAL A 255 9.80 18.99 -8.13
CA VAL A 255 10.11 17.65 -7.61
C VAL A 255 10.30 17.73 -6.10
N GLN A 256 9.59 16.89 -5.36
CA GLN A 256 9.66 16.90 -3.90
C GLN A 256 10.96 16.26 -3.42
N ARG A 257 11.69 17.00 -2.60
CA ARG A 257 12.85 16.52 -1.85
C ARG A 257 12.45 16.48 -0.37
N TYR A 258 12.52 15.32 0.23
CA TYR A 258 12.27 15.11 1.65
C TYR A 258 13.62 15.29 2.37
N TYR A 259 13.84 16.49 2.93
CA TYR A 259 14.99 16.76 3.80
C TYR A 259 14.65 16.42 5.25
#